data_AF-A0A672UWM7-F1
#
_entry.id   AF-A0A672UWM7-F1
#
_cell.length_a   1.000
_cell.length_b   1.000
_cell.length_c   1.000
_cell.angle_alpha   90.00
_cell.angle_beta   90.00
_cell.angle_gamma   90.00
#
_symmetry.space_group_name_H-M   'P 1'
#
loop_
_entity.id
_entity.type
_entity.pdbx_description
1 polymer ?
#
loop_
_entity_poly.entity_id
_entity_poly.type
_entity_poly.pdbx_seq_one_letter_code
_entity_poly.pdbx_strand_id
1 'polypeptide(L)'
;MRLSAVLAAARLPAGYRHGTWPPDTAAAKHRNPPGKQRRRVIVEPIASEDWKVFQGDTVQVLSGKDAGKQAMVTQVVRARNWVVVEGLNTHYRYINRTTKYSGTYVASEAPLLLSQISLVDPEDRKPTEVQWRYTEEGERVRVSLRSGRIIPLPLQQRRDGIVPEQWIDGPKDTSVEDAMEKTYVPSLKTFEEEIMDAMDIVETRRAKKSYWY
;
A
#
# COMPACT_ATOMS: atom_id res chain seq x y z
N MET A 1 2.31 22.41 -12.40
CA MET A 1 2.82 21.08 -12.81
C MET A 1 3.08 20.25 -11.56
N ARG A 2 2.21 19.28 -11.24
CA ARG A 2 2.48 18.29 -10.19
C ARG A 2 2.76 16.97 -10.89
N LEU A 3 4.03 16.65 -11.08
CA LEU A 3 4.47 15.35 -11.58
C LEU A 3 4.21 14.33 -10.47
N SER A 4 3.12 13.58 -10.57
CA SER A 4 2.96 12.31 -9.87
C SER A 4 3.92 11.30 -10.52
N ALA A 5 5.20 11.43 -10.18
CA ALA A 5 6.19 10.42 -10.52
C ALA A 5 5.81 9.14 -9.76
N VAL A 6 5.23 8.17 -10.47
CA VAL A 6 5.18 6.78 -10.01
C VAL A 6 6.63 6.31 -9.95
N LEU A 7 7.28 6.58 -8.82
CA LEU A 7 8.65 6.24 -8.56
C LEU A 7 8.74 4.71 -8.58
N ALA A 8 9.35 4.16 -9.63
CA ALA A 8 9.68 2.74 -9.69
C ALA A 8 10.47 2.41 -8.43
N ALA A 9 9.87 1.63 -7.52
CA ALA A 9 10.45 1.33 -6.23
C ALA A 9 11.76 0.55 -6.45
N ALA A 10 12.89 1.19 -6.16
CA ALA A 10 14.20 0.55 -6.25
C ALA A 10 14.18 -0.76 -5.44
N ARG A 11 14.58 -1.86 -6.08
CA ARG A 11 14.57 -3.19 -5.45
C ARG A 11 15.45 -3.18 -4.21
N LEU A 12 14.85 -3.49 -3.06
CA LEU A 12 15.56 -3.49 -1.78
C LEU A 12 16.61 -4.61 -1.72
N PRO A 13 17.72 -4.41 -0.99
CA PRO A 13 18.75 -5.43 -0.84
C PRO A 13 18.20 -6.67 -0.11
N ALA A 14 18.74 -7.84 -0.46
CA ALA A 14 18.39 -9.09 0.21
C ALA A 14 18.68 -9.00 1.72
N GLY A 15 17.67 -9.24 2.55
CA GLY A 15 17.79 -9.12 4.01
C GLY A 15 17.60 -7.69 4.56
N TYR A 16 17.02 -6.77 3.78
CA TYR A 16 16.61 -5.46 4.27
C TYR A 16 15.75 -5.56 5.54
N ARG A 17 16.13 -4.82 6.59
CA ARG A 17 15.38 -4.79 7.85
C ARG A 17 14.32 -3.70 7.81
N HIS A 18 13.07 -4.08 7.55
CA HIS A 18 11.94 -3.17 7.58
C HIS A 18 11.76 -2.50 8.96
N GLY A 19 11.43 -1.22 8.92
CA GLY A 19 11.06 -0.40 10.07
C GLY A 19 9.65 0.15 9.91
N THR A 20 9.31 1.17 10.72
CA THR A 20 8.08 1.95 10.58
C THR A 20 8.14 2.92 9.40
N TRP A 21 9.32 3.45 9.09
CA TRP A 21 9.56 4.33 7.95
C TRP A 21 9.54 3.57 6.62
N PRO A 22 8.95 4.13 5.55
CA PRO A 22 9.08 3.59 4.20
C PRO A 22 10.57 3.51 3.76
N PRO A 23 10.95 2.48 3.00
CA PRO A 23 12.36 2.18 2.72
C PRO A 23 13.15 3.27 1.98
N ASP A 24 12.43 4.05 1.18
CA ASP A 24 12.87 5.12 0.30
C ASP A 24 13.13 6.45 1.03
N THR A 25 12.68 6.57 2.28
CA THR A 25 12.88 7.77 3.11
C THR A 25 14.33 7.96 3.55
N ALA A 26 14.73 9.22 3.78
CA ALA A 26 16.06 9.55 4.31
C ALA A 26 16.34 8.90 5.68
N ALA A 27 15.32 8.84 6.55
CA ALA A 27 15.43 8.17 7.86
C ALA A 27 15.70 6.67 7.72
N ALA A 28 15.05 5.99 6.77
CA ALA A 28 15.28 4.58 6.50
C ALA A 28 16.68 4.33 5.92
N LYS A 29 17.14 5.16 4.98
CA LYS A 29 18.51 5.10 4.42
C LYS A 29 19.58 5.32 5.49
N HIS A 30 19.37 6.28 6.39
CA HIS A 30 20.28 6.52 7.52
C HIS A 30 20.34 5.33 8.49
N ARG A 31 19.20 4.68 8.77
CA ARG A 31 19.12 3.52 9.66
C ARG A 31 19.72 2.25 9.02
N ASN A 32 19.53 2.10 7.72
CA ASN A 32 19.94 0.96 6.90
C ASN A 32 20.83 1.46 5.73
N PRO A 33 22.05 1.93 6.00
CA PRO A 33 22.97 2.33 4.94
C PRO A 33 23.37 1.10 4.10
N PRO A 34 23.70 1.30 2.82
CA PRO A 34 24.15 0.20 1.95
C PRO A 34 25.38 -0.49 2.55
N GLY A 35 25.45 -1.82 2.40
CA GLY A 35 26.54 -2.64 2.97
C GLY A 35 26.36 -3.06 4.42
N LYS A 36 25.44 -2.46 5.20
CA LYS A 36 25.20 -2.85 6.60
C LYS A 36 24.43 -4.17 6.68
N GLN A 37 25.14 -5.26 6.97
CA GLN A 37 24.52 -6.55 7.22
C GLN A 37 24.08 -6.68 8.68
N ARG A 38 22.87 -7.23 8.89
CA ARG A 38 22.33 -7.54 10.23
C ARG A 38 21.74 -8.94 10.20
N ARG A 39 21.63 -9.57 11.36
CA ARG A 39 20.83 -10.80 11.50
C ARG A 39 19.40 -10.53 11.03
N ARG A 40 18.88 -11.45 10.20
CA ARG A 40 17.50 -11.39 9.71
C ARG A 40 16.54 -11.60 10.89
N VAL A 41 15.44 -10.86 10.88
CA VAL A 41 14.35 -11.08 11.84
C VAL A 41 13.48 -12.18 11.23
N ILE A 42 13.33 -13.29 11.96
CA ILE A 42 12.43 -14.37 11.54
C ILE A 42 11.02 -13.91 11.89
N VAL A 43 10.12 -13.98 10.91
CA VAL A 43 8.74 -13.53 11.01
C VAL A 43 7.87 -14.70 10.55
N GLU A 44 6.73 -14.90 11.22
CA GLU A 44 5.76 -15.92 10.82
C GLU A 44 5.26 -15.65 9.41
N PRO A 45 5.35 -16.62 8.48
CA PRO A 45 4.87 -16.45 7.12
C PRO A 45 3.35 -16.45 7.11
N ILE A 46 2.75 -15.30 6.79
CA ILE A 46 1.31 -15.16 6.60
C ILE A 46 1.05 -14.88 5.13
N ALA A 47 0.18 -15.66 4.49
CA ALA A 47 -0.22 -15.42 3.12
C ALA A 47 -0.94 -14.06 3.00
N SER A 48 -0.81 -13.41 1.84
CA SER A 48 -1.48 -12.13 1.59
C SER A 48 -3.00 -12.22 1.71
N GLU A 49 -3.55 -13.40 1.43
CA GLU A 49 -4.96 -13.74 1.49
C GLU A 49 -5.46 -13.91 2.93
N ASP A 50 -4.66 -14.52 3.81
CA ASP A 50 -5.08 -14.84 5.18
C ASP A 50 -4.99 -13.64 6.12
N TRP A 51 -4.32 -12.57 5.69
CA TRP A 51 -4.13 -11.36 6.47
C TRP A 51 -5.46 -10.66 6.78
N LYS A 52 -5.75 -10.46 8.07
CA LYS A 52 -7.10 -10.06 8.52
C LYS A 52 -7.28 -8.57 8.78
N VAL A 53 -6.21 -7.81 9.04
CA VAL A 53 -6.28 -6.42 9.57
C VAL A 53 -5.83 -5.40 8.54
N PHE A 54 -6.64 -4.39 8.28
CA PHE A 54 -6.36 -3.33 7.31
C PHE A 54 -6.26 -1.96 7.98
N GLN A 55 -5.70 -1.00 7.25
CA GLN A 55 -5.64 0.38 7.70
C GLN A 55 -7.07 0.94 7.84
N GLY A 56 -7.38 1.58 8.97
CA GLY A 56 -8.72 2.08 9.28
C GLY A 56 -9.61 1.10 10.05
N ASP A 57 -9.18 -0.15 10.27
CA ASP A 57 -9.92 -1.06 11.15
C ASP A 57 -9.85 -0.61 12.62
N THR A 58 -10.92 -0.88 13.38
CA THR A 58 -10.91 -0.75 14.84
C THR A 58 -10.43 -2.04 15.48
N VAL A 59 -9.36 -1.96 16.27
CA VAL A 59 -8.74 -3.10 16.95
C VAL A 59 -8.65 -2.88 18.45
N GLN A 60 -8.68 -3.96 19.20
CA GLN A 60 -8.38 -3.96 20.63
C GLN A 60 -7.00 -4.55 20.88
N VAL A 61 -6.25 -3.92 21.78
CA VAL A 61 -4.96 -4.44 22.24
C VAL A 61 -5.20 -5.53 23.29
N LEU A 62 -4.68 -6.73 23.04
CA LEU A 62 -4.80 -7.88 23.94
C LEU A 62 -3.73 -7.87 25.04
N SER A 63 -2.50 -7.49 24.68
CA SER A 63 -1.35 -7.54 25.58
C SER A 63 -0.47 -6.30 25.45
N GLY A 64 0.08 -5.83 26.57
CA GLY A 64 0.99 -4.69 26.63
C GLY A 64 0.51 -3.61 27.60
N LYS A 65 1.13 -2.42 27.52
CA LYS A 65 0.85 -1.28 28.42
C LYS A 65 -0.62 -0.81 28.34
N ASP A 66 -1.20 -0.88 27.15
CA ASP A 66 -2.53 -0.36 26.84
C ASP A 66 -3.55 -1.49 26.58
N ALA A 67 -3.38 -2.64 27.23
CA ALA A 67 -4.28 -3.78 27.09
C ALA A 67 -5.74 -3.41 27.42
N GLY A 68 -6.68 -3.93 26.63
CA GLY A 68 -8.12 -3.67 26.75
C GLY A 68 -8.60 -2.39 26.07
N LYS A 69 -7.70 -1.47 25.67
CA LYS A 69 -8.09 -0.27 24.93
C LYS A 69 -8.33 -0.57 23.45
N GLN A 70 -9.23 0.19 22.86
CA GLN A 70 -9.63 0.10 21.45
C GLN A 70 -9.22 1.37 20.73
N ALA A 71 -8.72 1.24 19.51
CA ALA A 71 -8.39 2.37 18.64
C ALA A 71 -8.27 1.92 17.18
N MET A 72 -8.16 2.88 16.28
CA MET A 72 -8.05 2.64 14.83
C MET A 72 -6.62 2.32 14.42
N VAL A 73 -6.48 1.48 13.39
CA VAL A 73 -5.18 1.13 12.79
C VAL A 73 -4.73 2.24 11.84
N THR A 74 -3.57 2.83 12.11
CA THR A 74 -3.00 3.91 11.29
C THR A 74 -2.08 3.39 10.21
N GLN A 75 -1.28 2.36 10.49
CA GLN A 75 -0.31 1.81 9.54
C GLN A 75 -0.16 0.30 9.72
N VAL A 76 -0.02 -0.42 8.60
CA VAL A 76 0.28 -1.86 8.58
C VAL A 76 1.60 -2.12 7.84
N VAL A 77 2.49 -2.88 8.47
CA VAL A 77 3.78 -3.28 7.90
C VAL A 77 3.84 -4.82 7.82
N ARG A 78 3.39 -5.34 6.67
CA ARG A 78 3.29 -6.79 6.41
C ARG A 78 4.62 -7.53 6.51
N ALA A 79 5.74 -6.92 6.11
CA ALA A 79 7.05 -7.56 6.15
C ALA A 79 7.53 -7.96 7.55
N ARG A 80 6.90 -7.44 8.61
CA ARG A 80 7.22 -7.76 10.01
C ARG A 80 6.00 -8.15 10.85
N ASN A 81 4.85 -8.36 10.20
CA ASN A 81 3.56 -8.56 10.87
C ASN A 81 3.24 -7.47 11.91
N TRP A 82 3.61 -6.23 11.59
CA TRP A 82 3.47 -5.09 12.47
C TRP A 82 2.24 -4.26 12.14
N VAL A 83 1.57 -3.78 13.19
CA VAL A 83 0.42 -2.90 13.12
C VAL A 83 0.65 -1.74 14.07
N VAL A 84 0.42 -0.52 13.59
CA VAL A 84 0.48 0.71 14.38
C VAL A 84 -0.95 1.16 14.64
N VAL A 85 -1.25 1.44 15.89
CA VAL A 85 -2.58 1.80 16.37
C VAL A 85 -2.53 3.22 16.91
N GLU A 86 -3.54 4.02 16.61
CA GLU A 86 -3.59 5.43 16.97
C GLU A 86 -3.55 5.65 18.49
N GLY A 87 -2.59 6.44 18.97
CA GLY A 87 -2.51 6.85 20.38
C GLY A 87 -2.23 5.74 21.40
N LEU A 88 -2.16 4.47 20.99
CA LEU A 88 -1.90 3.32 21.85
C LEU A 88 -0.45 2.81 21.70
N ASN A 89 0.06 2.16 22.75
CA ASN A 89 1.43 1.67 22.82
C ASN A 89 2.45 2.77 22.50
N THR A 90 2.24 3.96 23.09
CA THR A 90 3.06 5.14 22.81
C THR A 90 4.25 5.24 23.75
N HIS A 91 5.35 5.77 23.21
CA HIS A 91 6.52 6.21 23.95
C HIS A 91 6.77 7.69 23.63
N TYR A 92 7.27 8.44 24.59
CA TYR A 92 7.54 9.84 24.38
C TYR A 92 8.93 10.07 23.81
N ARG A 93 9.04 11.00 22.85
CA ARG A 93 10.31 11.43 22.26
C ARG A 93 10.30 12.93 21.98
N TYR A 94 11.48 13.53 21.96
CA TYR A 94 11.63 14.91 21.54
C TYR A 94 11.78 14.99 20.01
N ILE A 95 11.03 15.88 19.38
CA ILE A 95 11.13 16.19 17.95
C ILE A 95 11.78 17.57 17.75
N ASN A 96 12.39 17.78 16.57
CA ASN A 96 13.00 19.05 16.16
C ASN A 96 14.05 19.62 17.13
N ARG A 97 14.81 18.74 17.79
CA ARG A 97 15.88 19.13 18.71
C ARG A 97 17.04 19.78 17.95
N THR A 98 17.43 20.97 18.39
CA THR A 98 18.58 21.75 17.86
C THR A 98 19.50 22.13 19.01
N THR A 99 20.75 22.55 18.76
CA THR A 99 21.66 23.03 19.82
C THR A 99 21.07 24.12 20.71
N LYS A 100 20.21 25.00 20.16
CA LYS A 100 19.55 26.10 20.90
C LYS A 100 18.17 25.74 21.47
N TYR A 101 17.54 24.66 20.99
CA TYR A 101 16.16 24.30 21.34
C TYR A 101 16.08 22.82 21.75
N SER A 102 15.63 22.57 22.97
CA SER A 102 15.55 21.23 23.57
C SER A 102 14.60 20.27 22.83
N GLY A 103 13.72 20.79 21.97
CA GLY A 103 12.76 20.01 21.19
C GLY A 103 11.36 20.01 21.80
N THR A 104 10.37 19.58 21.01
CA THR A 104 8.99 19.43 21.48
C THR A 104 8.76 18.00 21.96
N TYR A 105 8.17 17.83 23.14
CA TYR A 105 7.84 16.52 23.70
C TYR A 105 6.58 15.96 23.04
N VAL A 106 6.69 14.83 22.35
CA VAL A 106 5.59 14.24 21.58
C VAL A 106 5.49 12.74 21.87
N ALA A 107 4.26 12.24 21.98
CA ALA A 107 3.96 10.82 22.05
C ALA A 107 4.08 10.20 20.64
N SER A 108 4.88 9.15 20.49
CA SER A 108 5.08 8.43 19.25
C SER A 108 4.62 6.99 19.42
N GLU A 109 3.80 6.52 18.50
CA GLU A 109 3.28 5.14 18.51
C GLU A 109 4.41 4.14 18.25
N ALA A 110 4.36 3.01 18.96
CA ALA A 110 5.23 1.87 18.68
C ALA A 110 4.41 0.74 18.03
N PRO A 111 5.00 0.02 17.05
CA PRO A 111 4.30 -1.08 16.37
C PRO A 111 4.03 -2.23 17.34
N LEU A 112 2.85 -2.82 17.20
CA LEU A 112 2.42 -4.06 17.84
C LEU A 112 2.49 -5.21 16.83
N LEU A 113 2.64 -6.43 17.33
CA LEU A 113 2.51 -7.64 16.50
C LEU A 113 1.03 -7.95 16.24
N LEU A 114 0.74 -8.58 15.11
CA LEU A 114 -0.62 -9.02 14.77
C LEU A 114 -1.24 -9.92 15.86
N SER A 115 -0.44 -10.75 16.53
CA SER A 115 -0.90 -11.61 17.63
C SER A 115 -1.29 -10.88 18.92
N GLN A 116 -0.89 -9.62 19.07
CA GLN A 116 -1.16 -8.81 20.26
C GLN A 116 -2.44 -7.97 20.12
N ILE A 117 -3.13 -8.07 18.98
CA ILE A 117 -4.34 -7.31 18.68
C ILE A 117 -5.44 -8.24 18.18
N SER A 118 -6.68 -7.82 18.39
CA SER A 118 -7.88 -8.49 17.88
C SER A 118 -8.80 -7.47 17.21
N LEU A 119 -9.50 -7.88 16.17
CA LEU A 119 -10.53 -7.05 15.54
C LEU A 119 -11.74 -6.94 16.47
N VAL A 120 -12.32 -5.75 16.49
CA VAL A 120 -13.52 -5.47 17.29
C VAL A 120 -14.75 -5.76 16.45
N ASP A 121 -15.70 -6.49 17.02
CA ASP A 121 -16.99 -6.73 16.39
C ASP A 121 -17.80 -5.43 16.32
N PRO A 122 -18.33 -5.02 15.16
CA PRO A 122 -19.14 -3.81 15.05
C PRO A 122 -20.45 -3.86 15.87
N GLU A 123 -20.97 -5.05 16.18
CA GLU A 123 -22.19 -5.19 17.00
C GLU A 123 -21.90 -5.07 18.50
N ASP A 124 -21.06 -5.97 19.01
CA ASP A 124 -20.82 -6.15 20.44
C ASP A 124 -19.73 -5.23 21.00
N ARG A 125 -18.93 -4.59 20.14
CA ARG A 125 -17.70 -3.86 20.48
C ARG A 125 -16.73 -4.67 21.34
N LYS A 126 -16.77 -5.99 21.21
CA LYS A 126 -15.89 -6.95 21.91
C LYS A 126 -14.81 -7.46 20.95
N PRO A 127 -13.65 -7.90 21.49
CA PRO A 127 -12.61 -8.52 20.66
C PRO A 127 -13.14 -9.84 20.11
N THR A 128 -12.85 -10.10 18.84
CA THR A 128 -13.32 -11.30 18.14
C THR A 128 -12.24 -11.89 17.25
N GLU A 129 -12.31 -13.21 17.10
CA GLU A 129 -11.59 -13.91 16.06
C GLU A 129 -12.38 -13.82 14.74
N VAL A 130 -11.63 -13.67 13.65
CA VAL A 130 -12.20 -13.43 12.32
C VAL A 130 -11.77 -14.54 11.37
N GLN A 131 -12.69 -15.00 10.54
CA GLN A 131 -12.46 -15.96 9.48
C GLN A 131 -12.83 -15.35 8.12
N TRP A 132 -12.09 -15.69 7.07
CA TRP A 132 -12.49 -15.39 5.71
C TRP A 132 -13.57 -16.38 5.24
N ARG A 133 -14.65 -15.88 4.67
CA ARG A 133 -15.72 -16.66 4.04
C ARG A 133 -16.10 -16.03 2.70
N TYR A 134 -16.85 -16.77 1.89
CA TYR A 134 -17.43 -16.27 0.65
C TYR A 134 -18.92 -16.04 0.84
N THR A 135 -19.44 -14.95 0.29
CA THR A 135 -20.88 -14.71 0.17
C THR A 135 -21.47 -15.54 -0.97
N GLU A 136 -22.80 -15.60 -1.06
CA GLU A 136 -23.51 -16.27 -2.15
C GLU A 136 -23.19 -15.64 -3.52
N GLU A 137 -22.84 -14.35 -3.53
CA GLU A 137 -22.42 -13.59 -4.71
C GLU A 137 -20.96 -13.88 -5.12
N GLY A 138 -20.22 -14.64 -4.31
CA GLY A 138 -18.81 -14.98 -4.54
C GLY A 138 -17.82 -13.96 -4.00
N GLU A 139 -18.27 -12.93 -3.27
CA GLU A 139 -17.37 -11.95 -2.66
C GLU A 139 -16.70 -12.52 -1.41
N ARG A 140 -15.38 -12.30 -1.29
CA ARG A 140 -14.60 -12.74 -0.13
C ARG A 140 -14.73 -11.71 1.00
N VAL A 141 -15.40 -12.10 2.08
CA VAL A 141 -15.69 -11.24 3.23
C VAL A 141 -15.10 -11.78 4.52
N ARG A 142 -14.87 -10.87 5.48
CA ARG A 142 -14.44 -11.21 6.84
C ARG A 142 -15.67 -11.44 7.70
N VAL A 143 -15.72 -12.55 8.45
CA VAL A 143 -16.83 -12.90 9.34
C VAL A 143 -16.32 -13.05 10.77
N SER A 144 -17.00 -12.41 11.72
CA SER A 144 -16.79 -12.58 13.16
C SER A 144 -17.23 -13.97 13.59
N LEU A 145 -16.35 -14.73 14.25
CA LEU A 145 -16.70 -16.04 14.82
C LEU A 145 -17.66 -15.94 16.02
N ARG A 146 -17.75 -14.76 16.64
CA ARG A 146 -18.57 -14.54 17.84
C ARG A 146 -20.04 -14.27 17.49
N SER A 147 -20.30 -13.32 16.61
CA SER A 147 -21.65 -12.90 16.21
C SER A 147 -22.10 -13.52 14.88
N GLY A 148 -21.17 -14.08 14.10
CA GLY A 148 -21.43 -14.49 12.72
C GLY A 148 -21.59 -13.32 11.75
N ARG A 149 -21.40 -12.07 12.18
CA ARG A 149 -21.57 -10.89 11.33
C ARG A 149 -20.39 -10.63 10.43
N ILE A 150 -20.68 -10.01 9.30
CA ILE A 150 -19.69 -9.57 8.33
C ILE A 150 -19.02 -8.29 8.85
N ILE A 151 -17.68 -8.29 8.88
CA ILE A 151 -16.87 -7.11 9.18
C ILE A 151 -16.41 -6.53 7.84
N PRO A 152 -17.00 -5.41 7.38
CA PRO A 152 -16.65 -4.81 6.10
C PRO A 152 -15.18 -4.37 6.08
N LEU A 153 -14.58 -4.32 4.90
CA LEU A 153 -13.27 -3.70 4.73
C LEU A 153 -13.41 -2.17 4.89
N PRO A 154 -12.50 -1.51 5.63
CA PRO A 154 -12.55 -0.06 5.80
C PRO A 154 -12.25 0.62 4.47
N LEU A 155 -12.83 1.80 4.26
CA LEU A 155 -12.56 2.63 3.09
C LEU A 155 -11.08 3.06 3.10
N GLN A 156 -10.28 2.44 2.24
CA GLN A 156 -8.86 2.76 2.14
C GLN A 156 -8.68 3.97 1.23
N GLN A 157 -8.11 5.05 1.78
CA GLN A 157 -7.68 6.18 0.98
C GLN A 157 -6.57 5.74 0.02
N ARG A 158 -6.67 6.16 -1.24
CA ARG A 158 -5.64 5.89 -2.25
C ARG A 158 -4.31 6.50 -1.80
N ARG A 159 -3.21 5.79 -2.06
CA ARG A 159 -1.85 6.28 -1.72
C ARG A 159 -1.51 7.61 -2.38
N ASP A 160 -2.08 7.86 -3.54
CA ASP A 160 -1.85 9.08 -4.32
C ASP A 160 -2.55 10.31 -3.72
N GLY A 161 -3.46 10.11 -2.76
CA GLY A 161 -4.23 11.18 -2.12
C GLY A 161 -5.32 11.78 -3.00
N ILE A 162 -5.52 11.25 -4.21
CA ILE A 162 -6.55 11.72 -5.15
C ILE A 162 -7.90 11.13 -4.76
N VAL A 163 -8.90 11.99 -4.59
CA VAL A 163 -10.30 11.64 -4.40
C VAL A 163 -11.01 11.77 -5.76
N PRO A 164 -11.41 10.66 -6.41
CA PRO A 164 -11.98 10.70 -7.77
C PRO A 164 -13.21 11.59 -7.90
N GLU A 165 -14.07 11.61 -6.87
CA GLU A 165 -15.30 12.41 -6.85
C GLU A 165 -15.04 13.92 -6.89
N GLN A 166 -13.84 14.36 -6.50
CA GLN A 166 -13.42 15.76 -6.48
C GLN A 166 -12.45 16.09 -7.62
N TRP A 167 -12.24 15.17 -8.55
CA TRP A 167 -11.33 15.36 -9.67
C TRP A 167 -11.90 16.37 -10.66
N ILE A 168 -11.06 17.30 -11.09
CA ILE A 168 -11.37 18.31 -12.11
C ILE A 168 -10.27 18.20 -13.16
N ASP A 169 -10.68 17.99 -14.41
CA ASP A 169 -9.75 17.84 -15.52
C ASP A 169 -8.94 19.12 -15.76
N GLY A 170 -7.63 18.97 -15.82
CA GLY A 170 -6.69 20.02 -16.15
C GLY A 170 -6.56 20.23 -17.67
N PRO A 171 -5.80 21.26 -18.09
CA PRO A 171 -5.62 21.57 -19.51
C PRO A 171 -4.85 20.51 -20.32
N LYS A 172 -4.28 19.50 -19.65
CA LYS A 172 -3.53 18.39 -20.28
C LYS A 172 -4.16 17.03 -19.99
N ASP A 173 -5.33 17.01 -19.36
CA ASP A 173 -6.04 15.79 -19.05
C ASP A 173 -7.08 15.56 -20.15
N THR A 174 -7.14 14.34 -20.67
CA THR A 174 -8.09 13.95 -21.72
C THR A 174 -9.47 13.73 -21.12
N SER A 175 -10.51 14.10 -21.85
CA SER A 175 -11.88 13.83 -21.41
C SER A 175 -12.15 12.33 -21.35
N VAL A 176 -13.12 11.92 -20.54
CA VAL A 176 -13.49 10.51 -20.41
C VAL A 176 -14.08 9.97 -21.71
N GLU A 177 -14.82 10.80 -22.44
CA GLU A 177 -15.46 10.44 -23.71
C GLU A 177 -14.41 10.10 -24.77
N ASP A 178 -13.42 10.98 -24.96
CA ASP A 178 -12.33 10.78 -25.93
C ASP A 178 -11.48 9.54 -25.56
N ALA A 179 -11.25 9.32 -24.26
CA ALA A 179 -10.44 8.19 -23.78
C ALA A 179 -11.15 6.83 -23.91
N MET A 180 -12.49 6.81 -23.87
CA MET A 180 -13.29 5.59 -23.99
C MET A 180 -13.70 5.27 -25.43
N GLU A 181 -13.44 6.19 -26.36
CA GLU A 181 -13.72 6.00 -27.78
C GLU A 181 -12.97 4.77 -28.33
N LYS A 182 -13.72 3.82 -28.88
CA LYS A 182 -13.17 2.61 -29.50
C LYS A 182 -12.71 2.91 -30.93
N THR A 183 -11.51 3.45 -31.05
CA THR A 183 -10.90 3.81 -32.35
C THR A 183 -10.17 2.66 -33.03
N TYR A 184 -9.77 1.63 -32.26
CA TYR A 184 -8.99 0.51 -32.80
C TYR A 184 -9.84 -0.42 -33.67
N VAL A 185 -9.39 -0.62 -34.92
CA VAL A 185 -9.94 -1.61 -35.85
C VAL A 185 -8.89 -2.72 -36.02
N PRO A 186 -9.23 -3.99 -35.71
CA PRO A 186 -8.28 -5.09 -35.87
C PRO A 186 -7.97 -5.32 -37.34
N SER A 187 -6.70 -5.26 -37.70
CA SER A 187 -6.21 -5.48 -39.06
C SER A 187 -5.04 -6.48 -39.06
N LEU A 188 -4.67 -6.97 -40.26
CA LEU A 188 -3.50 -7.83 -40.46
C LEU A 188 -2.22 -7.04 -40.79
N LYS A 189 -2.30 -5.71 -40.87
CA LYS A 189 -1.16 -4.84 -41.14
C LYS A 189 -0.41 -4.54 -39.84
N THR A 190 0.87 -4.20 -39.94
CA THR A 190 1.58 -3.67 -38.77
C THR A 190 1.23 -2.20 -38.55
N PHE A 191 1.48 -1.70 -37.34
CA PHE A 191 1.28 -0.29 -36.99
C PHE A 191 2.06 0.65 -37.92
N GLU A 192 3.31 0.28 -38.26
CA GLU A 192 4.13 1.07 -39.17
C GLU A 192 3.54 1.10 -40.58
N GLU A 193 3.06 -0.03 -41.09
CA GLU A 193 2.43 -0.11 -42.41
C GLU A 193 1.15 0.74 -42.48
N GLU A 194 0.29 0.66 -41.45
CA GLU A 194 -0.92 1.48 -41.38
C GLU A 194 -0.62 2.97 -41.33
N ILE A 195 0.41 3.37 -40.60
CA ILE A 195 0.83 4.76 -40.51
C ILE A 195 1.43 5.25 -41.82
N MET A 196 2.25 4.42 -42.48
CA MET A 196 2.77 4.76 -43.80
C MET A 196 1.64 4.95 -44.79
N ASP A 197 0.65 4.05 -44.80
CA ASP A 197 -0.53 4.16 -45.65
C ASP A 197 -1.37 5.41 -45.30
N ALA A 198 -1.56 5.71 -44.01
CA ALA A 198 -2.34 6.87 -43.56
C ALA A 198 -1.67 8.22 -43.82
N MET A 199 -0.33 8.26 -43.85
CA MET A 199 0.45 9.45 -44.17
C MET A 199 0.88 9.51 -45.65
N ASP A 200 0.38 8.59 -46.49
CA ASP A 200 0.73 8.46 -47.91
C ASP A 200 2.25 8.34 -48.17
N ILE A 201 2.99 7.70 -47.25
CA ILE A 201 4.44 7.49 -47.34
C ILE A 201 4.72 6.22 -48.14
N VAL A 202 5.42 6.37 -49.27
CA VAL A 202 5.79 5.24 -50.14
C VAL A 202 7.29 4.97 -50.07
N GLU A 203 7.69 3.85 -49.48
CA GLU A 203 9.06 3.36 -49.51
C GLU A 203 9.27 2.41 -50.71
N THR A 204 10.07 2.85 -51.68
CA THR A 204 10.34 2.08 -52.90
C THR A 204 11.51 1.12 -52.75
N ARG A 205 12.36 1.31 -51.74
CA ARG A 205 13.53 0.46 -51.50
C ARG A 205 13.11 -0.83 -50.78
N ARG A 206 13.78 -1.94 -51.10
CA ARG A 206 13.59 -3.23 -50.42
C ARG A 206 14.72 -3.45 -49.41
N ALA A 207 14.37 -3.94 -48.22
CA ALA A 207 15.36 -4.31 -47.21
C ALA A 207 16.31 -5.38 -47.75
N LYS A 208 17.62 -5.17 -47.59
CA LYS A 208 18.65 -6.15 -47.98
C LYS A 208 18.69 -7.28 -46.96
N LYS A 209 18.98 -8.51 -47.40
CA LYS A 209 19.12 -9.67 -46.53
C LYS A 209 20.28 -9.45 -45.54
N SER A 210 20.00 -9.55 -44.25
CA SER A 210 21.00 -9.54 -43.18
C SER A 210 21.03 -10.91 -42.48
N TYR A 211 22.17 -11.26 -41.90
CA TYR A 211 22.34 -12.46 -41.08
C TYR A 211 22.28 -12.08 -39.61
N TRP A 212 21.59 -12.88 -38.82
CA TRP A 212 21.51 -12.76 -37.35
C TRP A 212 22.12 -14.03 -36.77
N TYR A 213 23.15 -13.90 -35.94
CA TYR A 213 23.90 -14.99 -35.30
C TYR A 213 24.04 -14.75 -33.80
#